data_AF-A0AAU3ZVY3-F1
#
_entry.id   AF-A0AAU3ZVY3-F1
#
_cell.length_a   1.000
_cell.length_b   1.000
_cell.length_c   1.000
_cell.angle_alpha   90.00
_cell.angle_beta   90.00
_cell.angle_gamma   90.00
#
_symmetry.space_group_name_H-M   'P 1'
#
loop_
_entity.id
_entity.type
_entity.pdbx_description
1 polymer ?
#
loop_
_entity_poly.entity_id
_entity_poly.type
_entity_poly.pdbx_seq_one_letter_code
_entity_poly.pdbx_strand_id
1 'polypeptide(L)'
;MEAEETRDAYVERFRVLAHEGIAELFVPGSVAGLAGGHLERFALVEKGEEVQAETSFSYRDLRFHYTRGVWPPDFPLEIKVALYVEHLRERVLTRRYTVGADGGADVLL
;
A
#
# COMPACT_ATOMS: atom_id res chain seq x y z
N MET A 1 -11.04 20.44 -21.22
CA MET A 1 -9.58 20.61 -21.03
C MET A 1 -9.30 20.05 -19.66
N GLU A 2 -8.84 18.80 -19.58
CA GLU A 2 -8.40 18.24 -18.30
C GLU A 2 -7.15 19.01 -17.89
N ALA A 3 -7.16 19.61 -16.69
CA ALA A 3 -5.96 20.21 -16.14
C ALA A 3 -4.91 19.10 -16.04
N GLU A 4 -3.70 19.35 -16.54
CA GLU A 4 -2.58 18.43 -16.38
C GLU A 4 -2.40 18.18 -14.87
N GLU A 5 -2.67 16.95 -14.45
CA GLU A 5 -2.58 16.58 -13.04
C GLU A 5 -1.13 16.72 -12.59
N THR A 6 -0.90 17.54 -11.57
CA THR A 6 0.45 17.73 -11.03
C THR A 6 0.85 16.50 -10.22
N ARG A 7 2.17 16.22 -10.16
CA ARG A 7 2.76 15.17 -9.31
C ARG A 7 2.18 15.21 -7.90
N ASP A 8 2.20 16.39 -7.27
CA ASP A 8 1.78 16.56 -5.88
C ASP A 8 0.28 16.30 -5.71
N ALA A 9 -0.55 16.73 -6.68
CA ALA A 9 -1.99 16.46 -6.65
C ALA A 9 -2.29 14.95 -6.78
N TYR A 10 -1.62 14.25 -7.71
CA TYR A 10 -1.75 12.81 -7.86
C TYR A 10 -1.34 12.06 -6.59
N VAL A 11 -0.16 12.39 -6.05
CA VAL A 11 0.43 11.75 -4.86
C VAL A 11 -0.44 11.97 -3.63
N GLU A 12 -0.97 13.18 -3.45
CA GLU A 12 -1.87 13.48 -2.33
C GLU A 12 -3.21 12.76 -2.45
N ARG A 13 -3.80 12.70 -3.64
CA ARG A 13 -5.02 11.92 -3.86
C ARG A 13 -4.78 10.42 -3.63
N PHE A 14 -3.62 9.90 -4.06
CA PHE A 14 -3.22 8.52 -3.77
C PHE A 14 -3.15 8.28 -2.27
N ARG A 15 -2.53 9.21 -1.51
CA ARG A 15 -2.42 9.12 -0.05
C ARG A 15 -3.78 8.93 0.60
N VAL A 16 -4.75 9.78 0.26
CA VAL A 16 -6.09 9.76 0.86
C VAL A 16 -6.80 8.44 0.52
N LEU A 17 -6.89 8.10 -0.76
CA LEU A 17 -7.62 6.92 -1.22
C LEU A 17 -6.98 5.61 -0.75
N ALA A 18 -5.64 5.53 -0.77
CA ALA A 18 -4.93 4.35 -0.28
C ALA A 18 -5.13 4.19 1.23
N HIS A 19 -5.07 5.27 2.01
CA HIS A 19 -5.31 5.19 3.45
C HIS A 19 -6.72 4.69 3.78
N GLU A 20 -7.74 5.17 3.07
CA GLU A 20 -9.12 4.68 3.20
C GLU A 20 -9.22 3.19 2.84
N GLY A 21 -8.72 2.78 1.68
CA GLY A 21 -8.76 1.39 1.25
C GLY A 21 -7.96 0.43 2.15
N ILE A 22 -6.84 0.88 2.72
CA ILE A 22 -6.09 0.12 3.72
C ILE A 22 -6.91 -0.04 5.00
N ALA A 23 -7.57 1.02 5.47
CA ALA A 23 -8.40 0.95 6.68
C ALA A 23 -9.55 -0.07 6.52
N GLU A 24 -10.17 -0.14 5.34
CA GLU A 24 -11.23 -1.10 5.02
C GLU A 24 -10.79 -2.57 5.07
N LEU A 25 -9.49 -2.87 4.92
CA LEU A 25 -8.97 -4.23 5.05
C LEU A 25 -9.25 -4.83 6.44
N PHE A 26 -9.21 -3.98 7.47
CA PHE A 26 -9.24 -4.42 8.87
C PHE A 26 -10.64 -4.33 9.50
N VAL A 27 -11.62 -3.79 8.79
CA VAL A 27 -13.01 -3.66 9.27
C VAL A 27 -13.69 -5.04 9.34
N PRO A 28 -14.28 -5.43 10.49
CA PRO A 28 -15.05 -6.67 10.59
C PRO A 28 -16.19 -6.73 9.57
N GLY A 29 -16.32 -7.86 8.87
CA GLY A 29 -17.35 -8.05 7.84
C GLY A 29 -17.05 -7.41 6.49
N SER A 30 -15.90 -6.74 6.34
CA SER A 30 -15.40 -6.28 5.03
C SER A 30 -15.08 -7.48 4.12
N VAL A 31 -15.39 -7.33 2.83
CA VAL A 31 -15.05 -8.32 1.78
C VAL A 31 -13.54 -8.53 1.68
N ALA A 32 -12.74 -7.53 2.09
CA ALA A 32 -11.29 -7.58 2.05
C ALA A 32 -10.66 -8.59 3.04
N GLY A 33 -11.33 -8.85 4.18
CA GLY A 33 -11.11 -10.06 4.97
C GLY A 33 -9.89 -10.11 5.91
N LEU A 34 -9.31 -8.99 6.34
CA LEU A 34 -8.20 -8.95 7.33
C LEU A 34 -8.67 -8.47 8.72
N ALA A 35 -9.89 -8.81 9.11
CA ALA A 35 -10.47 -8.42 10.40
C ALA A 35 -9.60 -8.85 11.59
N GLY A 36 -9.31 -7.91 12.49
CA GLY A 36 -8.40 -8.11 13.62
C GLY A 36 -6.92 -7.83 13.30
N GLY A 37 -6.61 -7.38 12.09
CA GLY A 37 -5.32 -6.76 11.77
C GLY A 37 -5.26 -5.29 12.19
N HIS A 38 -4.07 -4.72 12.14
CA HIS A 38 -3.82 -3.34 12.56
C HIS A 38 -2.80 -2.67 11.64
N LEU A 39 -3.15 -1.49 11.13
CA LEU A 39 -2.21 -0.64 10.41
C LEU A 39 -1.21 -0.01 11.40
N GLU A 40 0.07 -0.37 11.27
CA GLU A 40 1.14 0.18 12.11
C GLU A 40 1.71 1.48 11.53
N ARG A 41 1.86 1.54 10.20
CA ARG A 41 2.38 2.69 9.48
C ARG A 41 1.88 2.72 8.04
N PHE A 42 1.54 3.92 7.56
CA PHE A 42 1.43 4.23 6.14
C PHE A 42 2.11 5.59 5.89
N ALA A 43 3.08 5.63 4.98
CA ALA A 43 3.82 6.84 4.65
C ALA A 43 4.15 6.89 3.16
N LEU A 44 4.15 8.09 2.60
CA LEU A 44 4.73 8.36 1.30
C LEU A 44 6.14 8.93 1.51
N VAL A 45 7.12 8.34 0.85
CA VAL A 45 8.54 8.67 0.97
C VAL A 45 9.05 9.13 -0.38
N GLU A 46 9.58 10.35 -0.41
CA GLU A 46 10.24 10.90 -1.60
C GLU A 46 11.64 10.31 -1.76
N LYS A 47 11.97 9.90 -2.99
CA LYS A 47 13.30 9.42 -3.39
C LYS A 47 13.71 10.12 -4.68
N GLY A 48 14.17 11.36 -4.55
CA GLY A 48 14.42 12.23 -5.69
C GLY A 48 13.11 12.60 -6.38
N GLU A 49 13.00 12.30 -7.68
CA GLU A 49 11.78 12.55 -8.44
C GLU A 49 10.68 11.49 -8.20
N GLU A 50 11.06 10.33 -7.65
CA GLU A 50 10.13 9.25 -7.34
C GLU A 50 9.42 9.45 -6.00
N VAL A 51 8.25 8.84 -5.86
CA VAL A 51 7.54 8.72 -4.58
C VAL A 51 7.19 7.27 -4.36
N GLN A 52 7.46 6.75 -3.17
CA GLN A 52 7.13 5.38 -2.77
C GLN A 52 6.14 5.39 -1.61
N ALA A 53 5.21 4.44 -1.61
CA ALA A 53 4.30 4.19 -0.51
C ALA A 53 4.82 3.03 0.33
N GLU A 54 5.15 3.30 1.58
CA GLU A 54 5.59 2.34 2.59
C GLU A 54 4.44 2.07 3.56
N THR A 55 3.99 0.81 3.61
CA THR A 55 2.95 0.34 4.54
C THR A 55 3.51 -0.78 5.41
N SER A 56 3.29 -0.66 6.71
CA SER A 56 3.51 -1.74 7.67
C SER A 56 2.22 -2.00 8.45
N PHE A 57 1.86 -3.26 8.61
CA PHE A 57 0.66 -3.66 9.35
C PHE A 57 0.85 -5.04 9.96
N SER A 58 0.06 -5.36 10.98
CA SER A 58 0.06 -6.67 11.64
C SER A 58 -1.27 -7.39 11.45
N TYR A 59 -1.21 -8.72 11.41
CA TYR A 59 -2.38 -9.60 11.36
C TYR A 59 -2.02 -10.97 11.90
N ARG A 60 -2.78 -11.48 12.89
CA ARG A 60 -2.55 -12.77 13.55
C ARG A 60 -1.10 -12.96 14.04
N ASP A 61 -0.62 -12.00 14.82
CA ASP A 61 0.73 -11.96 15.41
C ASP A 61 1.89 -11.90 14.40
N LEU A 62 1.59 -11.75 13.11
CA LEU A 62 2.57 -11.54 12.05
C LEU A 62 2.61 -10.08 11.66
N ARG A 63 3.80 -9.58 11.34
CA ARG A 63 4.01 -8.26 10.76
C ARG A 63 4.32 -8.36 9.27
N PHE A 64 3.75 -7.43 8.52
CA PHE A 64 3.91 -7.32 7.08
C PHE A 64 4.42 -5.92 6.75
N HIS A 65 5.44 -5.86 5.89
CA HIS A 65 5.93 -4.63 5.31
C HIS A 65 5.80 -4.69 3.79
N TYR A 66 5.36 -3.59 3.18
CA TYR A 66 5.13 -3.46 1.76
C TYR A 66 5.52 -2.06 1.28
N THR A 67 6.32 -2.02 0.21
CA THR A 67 6.77 -0.79 -0.43
C THR A 67 6.45 -0.86 -1.91
N ARG A 68 5.91 0.22 -2.48
CA ARG A 68 5.66 0.32 -3.92
C ARG A 68 5.80 1.74 -4.43
N GLY A 69 6.37 1.90 -5.63
CA GLY A 69 6.41 3.18 -6.33
C GLY A 69 5.00 3.69 -6.65
N VAL A 70 4.77 4.97 -6.38
CA VAL A 70 3.53 5.73 -6.62
C VAL A 70 3.72 6.69 -7.78
N TRP A 71 4.87 7.36 -7.84
CA TRP A 71 5.25 8.29 -8.90
C TRP A 71 6.62 7.92 -9.49
N PRO A 72 6.80 7.99 -10.84
CA PRO A 72 5.79 8.29 -11.85
C PRO A 72 4.68 7.22 -11.92
N PRO A 73 3.45 7.59 -12.31
CA PRO A 73 2.34 6.66 -12.31
C PRO A 73 2.46 5.70 -13.50
N ASP A 74 2.34 4.41 -13.22
CA ASP A 74 2.20 3.31 -14.18
C ASP A 74 0.73 3.05 -14.56
N PHE A 75 -0.21 3.55 -13.77
CA PHE A 75 -1.65 3.41 -13.96
C PHE A 75 -2.40 4.68 -13.53
N PRO A 76 -3.65 4.89 -14.02
CA PRO A 76 -4.56 5.86 -13.44
C PRO A 76 -4.74 5.66 -11.93
N LEU A 77 -5.00 6.74 -11.21
CA LEU A 77 -5.00 6.80 -9.75
C LEU A 77 -5.85 5.69 -9.10
N GLU A 78 -7.10 5.54 -9.53
CA GLU A 78 -8.06 4.63 -8.94
C GLU A 78 -7.61 3.17 -9.12
N ILE A 79 -7.02 2.85 -10.28
CA ILE A 79 -6.44 1.54 -10.57
C ILE A 79 -5.20 1.32 -9.72
N LYS A 80 -4.33 2.32 -9.60
CA LYS A 80 -3.12 2.24 -8.78
C LYS A 80 -3.46 1.93 -7.31
N VAL A 81 -4.46 2.63 -6.76
CA VAL A 81 -4.93 2.42 -5.38
C VAL A 81 -5.51 1.03 -5.19
N ALA A 82 -6.40 0.59 -6.08
CA ALA A 82 -6.99 -0.75 -6.00
C ALA A 82 -5.92 -1.84 -6.04
N LEU A 83 -4.94 -1.73 -6.94
CA LEU A 83 -3.81 -2.67 -7.03
C LEU A 83 -2.91 -2.60 -5.78
N TYR A 84 -2.73 -1.43 -5.18
CA TYR A 84 -1.94 -1.29 -3.96
C TYR A 84 -2.60 -2.03 -2.78
N VAL A 85 -3.91 -1.83 -2.60
CA VAL A 85 -4.69 -2.46 -1.52
C VAL A 85 -4.81 -3.97 -1.71
N GLU A 86 -5.09 -4.44 -2.94
CA GLU A 86 -5.18 -5.88 -3.21
C GLU A 86 -3.82 -6.58 -3.03
N HIS A 87 -2.69 -5.94 -3.36
CA HIS A 87 -1.38 -6.51 -3.09
C HIS A 87 -1.09 -6.64 -1.58
N LEU A 88 -1.51 -5.67 -0.75
CA LEU A 88 -1.40 -5.81 0.71
C LEU A 88 -2.17 -7.03 1.21
N ARG A 89 -3.40 -7.21 0.72
CA ARG A 89 -4.24 -8.37 1.05
C ARG A 89 -3.63 -9.68 0.56
N GLU A 90 -3.18 -9.74 -0.69
CA GLU A 90 -2.52 -10.91 -1.28
C GLU A 90 -1.29 -11.31 -0.46
N ARG A 91 -0.52 -10.33 0.02
CA ARG A 91 0.68 -10.57 0.84
C ARG A 91 0.36 -11.33 2.13
N VAL A 92 -0.79 -11.05 2.74
CA VAL A 92 -1.26 -11.81 3.91
C VAL A 92 -1.72 -13.22 3.52
N LEU A 93 -2.51 -13.33 2.45
CA LEU A 93 -3.16 -14.58 2.05
C LEU A 93 -2.19 -15.62 1.51
N THR A 94 -1.20 -15.18 0.73
CA THR A 94 -0.27 -16.08 0.05
C THR A 94 0.99 -16.34 0.87
N ARG A 95 1.33 -15.44 1.82
CA ARG A 95 2.64 -15.39 2.48
C ARG A 95 3.82 -15.41 1.49
N ARG A 96 3.57 -15.20 0.19
CA ARG A 96 4.56 -15.26 -0.87
C ARG A 96 5.17 -13.89 -0.99
N TYR A 97 6.24 -13.63 -0.24
CA TYR A 97 7.37 -12.78 -0.63
C TYR A 97 8.42 -12.99 0.47
N THR A 98 9.04 -14.16 0.44
CA THR A 98 10.32 -14.41 1.11
C THR A 98 11.38 -13.55 0.43
N VAL A 99 12.11 -12.78 1.24
CA VAL A 99 13.37 -12.05 0.98
C VAL A 99 13.94 -12.20 -0.44
N GLY A 100 14.06 -11.07 -1.15
CA GLY A 100 14.98 -10.94 -2.29
C GLY A 100 14.33 -10.76 -3.67
N ALA A 101 13.56 -9.69 -3.85
CA ALA A 101 13.47 -8.98 -5.13
C ALA A 101 12.91 -7.59 -4.83
N ASP A 102 13.80 -6.60 -4.92
CA ASP A 102 13.57 -5.16 -4.79
C ASP A 102 13.02 -4.63 -3.45
N GLY A 103 13.97 -4.23 -2.59
CA GLY A 103 13.73 -3.23 -1.54
C GLY A 103 13.14 -3.75 -0.23
N GLY A 104 13.92 -4.60 0.48
CA GLY A 104 13.89 -4.73 1.94
C GLY A 104 12.55 -5.11 2.59
N ALA A 105 12.27 -6.42 2.66
CA ALA A 105 11.24 -6.96 3.53
C ALA A 105 11.89 -7.89 4.56
N ASP A 106 12.03 -7.41 5.79
CA ASP A 106 12.37 -8.27 6.92
C ASP A 106 11.09 -8.79 7.56
N VAL A 107 10.91 -10.10 7.52
CA VAL A 107 10.03 -10.79 8.47
C VAL A 107 10.88 -11.02 9.72
N LEU A 108 10.72 -10.17 10.73
CA LEU A 108 11.30 -10.44 12.05
C LEU A 108 10.45 -11.54 12.70
N LEU A 109 10.95 -12.79 12.64
CA LEU A 109 10.52 -13.91 13.48
C LEU A 109 11.25 -13.86 14.82
#